data_AF-A0A9W8N4Q3-F1
#
_entry.id   AF-A0A9W8N4Q3-F1
#
_cell.length_a   1.000
_cell.length_b   1.000
_cell.length_c   1.000
_cell.angle_alpha   90.00
_cell.angle_beta   90.00
_cell.angle_gamma   90.00
#
_symmetry.space_group_name_H-M   'P 1'
#
loop_
_entity.id
_entity.type
_entity.pdbx_description
1 polymer ?
#
loop_
_entity_poly.entity_id
_entity_poly.type
_entity_poly.pdbx_seq_one_letter_code
_entity_poly.pdbx_strand_id
1 'polypeptide(L)'
;MTSTQLSRISGIFQELFQQQILPSSYLPILEERLVIACKPIAPRHRGKERRPVQDSRLHHKLKKAKKVYLDILDQDPHIFIPFILAITPRACETFNILQFLKVHPRNDRIHFLDVARATLDSIAQRHGIIQDSHYKALIQSLFHGPSQSLTSLRPEQPDRLGLQRSSPITTAESEDHWAYNAAHLEAIRINFGNYICDAIETARLRLNEQAKSPTLQTTECVRTRFPRQNFQDAIIWLDIGPTGHITSTLFPQATLDLLTGKRSINFANVSI
;
A
#
# COMPACT_ATOMS: atom_id res chain seq x y z
N MET A 1 17.13 12.24 -15.65
CA MET A 1 16.73 12.43 -14.24
C MET A 1 17.99 12.65 -13.41
N THR A 2 18.02 13.59 -12.47
CA THR A 2 19.21 13.82 -11.63
C THR A 2 19.20 12.90 -10.42
N SER A 3 20.38 12.43 -9.99
CA SER A 3 20.55 11.61 -8.76
C SER A 3 19.89 12.27 -7.54
N THR A 4 19.97 13.61 -7.47
CA THR A 4 19.34 14.43 -6.43
C THR A 4 17.80 14.35 -6.39
N GLN A 5 17.12 14.22 -7.54
CA GLN A 5 15.67 14.08 -7.56
C GLN A 5 15.23 12.73 -6.99
N LEU A 6 15.93 11.65 -7.36
CA LEU A 6 15.63 10.31 -6.87
C LEU A 6 15.87 10.20 -5.37
N SER A 7 17.00 10.72 -4.89
CA SER A 7 17.30 10.77 -3.45
C SER A 7 16.22 11.51 -2.66
N ARG A 8 15.69 12.63 -3.17
CA ARG A 8 14.61 13.37 -2.52
C ARG A 8 13.29 12.59 -2.48
N ILE A 9 12.91 11.95 -3.59
CA ILE A 9 11.71 11.10 -3.64
C ILE A 9 11.85 9.95 -2.65
N SER A 10 12.97 9.23 -2.66
CA SER A 10 13.21 8.11 -1.74
C SER A 10 13.25 8.55 -0.27
N GLY A 11 13.83 9.71 0.03
CA GLY A 11 13.85 10.26 1.38
C GLY A 11 12.44 10.56 1.91
N ILE A 12 11.61 11.24 1.12
CA ILE A 12 10.21 11.52 1.47
C ILE A 12 9.40 10.23 1.55
N PHE A 13 9.64 9.28 0.63
CA PHE A 13 8.98 7.97 0.66
C PHE A 13 9.25 7.25 1.98
N GLN A 14 10.52 7.16 2.40
CA GLN A 14 10.89 6.50 3.64
C GLN A 14 10.29 7.19 4.87
N GLU A 15 10.28 8.52 4.89
CA GLU A 15 9.64 9.29 5.96
C GLU A 15 8.13 8.98 6.06
N LEU A 16 7.42 9.03 4.93
CA LEU A 16 5.99 8.75 4.90
C LEU A 16 5.67 7.28 5.18
N PHE A 17 6.53 6.36 4.74
CA PHE A 17 6.40 4.93 5.02
C PHE A 17 6.56 4.62 6.52
N GLN A 18 7.52 5.28 7.19
CA GLN A 18 7.75 5.11 8.63
C GLN A 18 6.63 5.71 9.47
N GLN A 19 6.16 6.91 9.10
CA GLN A 19 5.20 7.64 9.91
C GLN A 19 3.74 7.27 9.60
N GLN A 20 3.46 6.79 8.39
CA GLN A 20 2.11 6.47 7.88
C GLN A 20 1.09 7.63 7.97
N ILE A 21 1.59 8.85 8.21
CA ILE A 21 0.82 10.09 8.27
C ILE A 21 1.42 11.11 7.30
N LEU A 22 0.69 12.21 7.08
CA LEU A 22 1.17 13.35 6.31
C LEU A 22 1.66 14.44 7.27
N PRO A 23 2.99 14.67 7.38
CA PRO A 23 3.53 15.78 8.16
C PRO A 23 2.90 17.12 7.79
N SER A 24 2.62 17.94 8.80
CA SER A 24 2.02 19.27 8.62
C SER A 24 2.88 20.19 7.74
N SER A 25 4.19 20.02 7.78
CA SER A 25 5.18 20.74 6.94
C SER A 25 4.96 20.52 5.44
N TYR A 26 4.37 19.39 5.04
CA TYR A 26 4.13 19.06 3.64
C TYR A 26 2.77 19.53 3.14
N LEU A 27 1.83 19.91 4.00
CA LEU A 27 0.45 20.23 3.61
C LEU A 27 0.32 21.35 2.59
N PRO A 28 1.02 22.51 2.71
CA PRO A 28 0.90 23.57 1.70
C PRO A 28 1.36 23.12 0.32
N ILE A 29 2.44 22.33 0.28
CA ILE A 29 3.03 21.80 -0.95
C ILE A 29 2.12 20.73 -1.56
N LEU A 30 1.59 19.85 -0.72
CA LEU A 30 0.67 18.80 -1.10
C LEU A 30 -0.59 19.40 -1.73
N GLU A 31 -1.19 20.38 -1.05
CA GLU A 31 -2.39 21.08 -1.50
C GLU A 31 -2.19 21.73 -2.88
N GLU A 32 -1.14 22.53 -3.05
CA GLU A 32 -0.82 23.16 -4.33
C GLU A 32 -0.72 22.12 -5.46
N ARG A 33 0.02 21.03 -5.24
CA ARG A 33 0.38 20.08 -6.30
C ARG A 33 -0.70 19.04 -6.56
N LEU A 34 -1.49 18.67 -5.56
CA LEU A 34 -2.68 17.84 -5.71
C LEU A 34 -3.73 18.57 -6.56
N VAL A 35 -3.92 19.88 -6.35
CA VAL A 35 -4.80 20.71 -7.18
C VAL A 35 -4.32 20.74 -8.62
N ILE A 36 -3.01 20.87 -8.86
CA ILE A 36 -2.44 20.82 -10.23
C ILE A 36 -2.75 19.49 -10.92
N ALA A 37 -2.64 18.37 -10.20
CA ALA A 37 -2.91 17.04 -10.76
C ALA A 37 -4.40 16.83 -11.07
N CYS A 38 -5.27 17.07 -10.09
CA CYS A 38 -6.67 16.65 -10.16
C CYS A 38 -7.61 17.71 -10.74
N LYS A 39 -7.31 19.01 -10.62
CA LYS A 39 -8.23 20.05 -11.11
C LYS A 39 -8.25 20.09 -12.64
N PRO A 40 -9.43 20.06 -13.29
CA PRO A 40 -9.51 20.19 -14.74
C PRO A 40 -8.96 21.56 -15.16
N ILE A 41 -8.07 21.54 -16.15
CA ILE A 41 -7.56 22.78 -16.73
C ILE A 41 -8.63 23.26 -17.71
N ALA A 42 -9.29 24.37 -17.37
CA ALA A 42 -10.36 24.93 -18.17
C ALA A 42 -9.91 25.11 -19.64
N PRO A 43 -10.69 24.62 -20.62
CA PRO A 43 -10.45 24.89 -22.03
C PRO A 43 -10.38 26.39 -22.25
N ARG A 44 -9.26 26.88 -22.78
CA ARG A 44 -9.11 28.30 -23.06
C ARG A 44 -9.78 28.62 -24.41
N HIS A 45 -10.88 29.36 -24.41
CA HIS A 45 -11.49 29.89 -25.63
C HIS A 45 -10.45 30.62 -26.49
N ARG A 46 -10.47 30.38 -27.80
CA ARG A 46 -9.63 31.12 -28.77
C ARG A 46 -10.19 32.54 -28.90
N GLY A 47 -9.68 33.46 -28.10
CA GLY A 47 -9.96 34.90 -28.21
C GLY A 47 -9.17 35.53 -29.36
N LYS A 48 -9.67 36.65 -29.89
CA LYS A 48 -9.03 37.44 -30.95
C LYS A 48 -7.76 38.18 -30.48
N GLU A 49 -7.59 38.38 -29.17
CA GLU A 49 -6.45 39.10 -28.60
C GLU A 49 -5.24 38.19 -28.33
N ARG A 50 -4.05 38.68 -28.71
CA ARG A 50 -2.78 37.99 -28.52
C ARG A 50 -2.40 38.04 -27.05
N ARG A 51 -2.27 36.86 -26.43
CA ARG A 51 -2.01 36.73 -24.99
C ARG A 51 -0.60 37.16 -24.59
N PRO A 52 -0.42 37.57 -23.32
CA PRO A 52 0.90 37.70 -22.73
C PRO A 52 1.67 36.38 -22.80
N VAL A 53 2.94 36.45 -23.20
CA VAL A 53 3.80 35.28 -23.34
C VAL A 53 3.97 34.54 -22.01
N GLN A 54 3.96 35.26 -20.88
CA GLN A 54 4.11 34.70 -19.53
C GLN A 54 2.95 33.75 -19.16
N ASP A 55 1.70 34.15 -19.40
CA ASP A 55 0.52 33.33 -19.10
C ASP A 55 0.43 32.07 -19.96
N SER A 56 0.99 32.13 -21.17
CA SER A 56 1.07 30.99 -22.08
C SER A 56 2.11 29.98 -21.58
N ARG A 57 3.29 30.47 -21.13
CA ARG A 57 4.35 29.64 -20.55
C ARG A 57 3.90 28.98 -19.24
N LEU A 58 3.27 29.72 -18.33
CA LEU A 58 2.75 29.18 -17.07
C LEU A 58 1.71 28.09 -17.31
N HIS A 59 0.78 28.32 -18.24
CA HIS A 59 -0.23 27.32 -18.59
C HIS A 59 0.39 26.06 -19.20
N HIS A 60 1.38 26.22 -20.08
CA HIS A 60 2.10 25.08 -20.66
C HIS A 60 2.82 24.26 -19.59
N LYS A 61 3.52 24.92 -18.66
CA LYS A 61 4.18 24.30 -17.52
C LYS A 61 3.22 23.51 -16.64
N LEU A 62 2.08 24.11 -16.27
CA LEU A 62 1.07 23.42 -15.45
C LEU A 62 0.47 22.22 -16.17
N LYS A 63 0.20 22.34 -17.48
CA LYS A 63 -0.29 21.22 -18.30
C LYS A 63 0.72 20.07 -18.37
N LYS A 64 2.01 20.39 -18.47
CA LYS A 64 3.10 19.41 -18.48
C LYS A 64 3.25 18.73 -17.11
N ALA A 65 3.23 19.51 -16.03
CA ALA A 65 3.29 18.97 -14.67
C ALA A 65 2.10 18.07 -14.36
N LYS A 66 0.87 18.50 -14.70
CA LYS A 66 -0.34 17.69 -14.58
C LYS A 66 -0.17 16.34 -15.30
N LYS A 67 0.29 16.36 -16.55
CA LYS A 67 0.53 15.12 -17.29
C LYS A 67 1.50 14.19 -16.55
N VAL A 68 2.66 14.72 -16.12
CA VAL A 68 3.66 13.91 -15.41
C VAL A 68 3.12 13.34 -14.10
N TYR A 69 2.38 14.13 -13.33
CA TYR A 69 1.77 13.67 -12.08
C TYR A 69 0.76 12.55 -12.31
N LEU A 70 -0.12 12.69 -13.31
CA LEU A 70 -1.10 11.67 -13.64
C LEU A 70 -0.45 10.41 -14.20
N ASP A 71 0.56 10.54 -15.07
CA ASP A 71 1.32 9.41 -15.60
C ASP A 71 2.02 8.63 -14.46
N ILE A 72 2.47 9.30 -13.38
CA ILE A 72 3.00 8.63 -12.19
C ILE A 72 1.89 7.95 -11.41
N LEU A 73 0.77 8.64 -11.17
CA LEU A 73 -0.40 8.09 -10.47
C LEU A 73 -0.90 6.79 -11.12
N ASP A 74 -1.02 6.78 -12.44
CA ASP A 74 -1.51 5.62 -13.20
C ASP A 74 -0.55 4.43 -13.15
N GLN A 75 0.75 4.69 -12.98
CA GLN A 75 1.79 3.65 -13.00
C GLN A 75 2.13 3.11 -11.61
N ASP A 76 2.08 3.97 -10.59
CA ASP A 76 2.35 3.64 -9.20
C ASP A 76 1.67 4.68 -8.27
N PRO A 77 0.47 4.37 -7.75
CA PRO A 77 -0.22 5.28 -6.85
C PRO A 77 0.49 5.50 -5.50
N HIS A 78 1.32 4.56 -5.03
CA HIS A 78 1.97 4.66 -3.71
C HIS A 78 3.17 5.61 -3.75
N ILE A 79 3.85 5.73 -4.89
CA ILE A 79 4.91 6.73 -5.07
C ILE A 79 4.36 8.13 -5.38
N PHE A 80 3.08 8.25 -5.76
CA PHE A 80 2.49 9.51 -6.19
C PHE A 80 2.64 10.64 -5.16
N ILE A 81 2.27 10.41 -3.89
CA ILE A 81 2.37 11.42 -2.84
C ILE A 81 3.83 11.86 -2.61
N PRO A 82 4.79 10.94 -2.34
CA PRO A 82 6.21 11.28 -2.29
C PRO A 82 6.71 12.02 -3.52
N PHE A 83 6.26 11.60 -4.71
CA PHE A 83 6.63 12.21 -5.97
C PHE A 83 6.20 13.66 -6.06
N ILE A 84 4.90 13.94 -5.84
CA ILE A 84 4.40 15.31 -5.92
C ILE A 84 4.98 16.17 -4.82
N LEU A 85 5.37 15.65 -3.66
CA LEU A 85 6.07 16.42 -2.63
C LEU A 85 7.52 16.75 -3.03
N ALA A 86 8.23 15.81 -3.63
CA ALA A 86 9.63 15.97 -4.03
C ALA A 86 9.81 16.81 -5.30
N ILE A 87 8.95 16.62 -6.30
CA ILE A 87 9.11 17.14 -7.65
C ILE A 87 8.23 18.35 -7.87
N THR A 88 8.86 19.48 -8.21
CA THR A 88 8.15 20.72 -8.50
C THR A 88 7.54 20.69 -9.92
N PRO A 89 6.52 21.52 -10.20
CA PRO A 89 6.00 21.67 -11.56
C PRO A 89 7.06 22.07 -12.60
N ARG A 90 8.11 22.79 -12.18
CA ARG A 90 9.23 23.16 -13.06
C ARG A 90 10.11 21.96 -13.39
N ALA A 91 10.38 21.11 -12.40
CA ALA A 91 11.16 19.89 -12.60
C ALA A 91 10.47 18.88 -13.53
N CYS A 92 9.14 18.93 -13.65
CA CYS A 92 8.38 18.08 -14.57
C CYS A 92 8.64 18.36 -16.06
N GLU A 93 9.18 19.53 -16.42
CA GLU A 93 9.46 19.88 -17.82
C GLU A 93 10.50 18.94 -18.46
N THR A 94 11.51 18.57 -17.69
CA THR A 94 12.63 17.71 -18.10
C THR A 94 12.56 16.31 -17.49
N PHE A 95 11.48 15.98 -16.79
CA PHE A 95 11.34 14.71 -16.10
C PHE A 95 11.09 13.56 -17.08
N ASN A 96 11.86 12.48 -16.95
CA ASN A 96 11.72 11.28 -17.76
C ASN A 96 11.12 10.14 -16.92
N ILE A 97 9.82 9.90 -17.14
CA ILE A 97 9.04 8.90 -16.39
C ILE A 97 9.56 7.48 -16.65
N LEU A 98 9.86 7.14 -17.91
CA LEU A 98 10.36 5.81 -18.25
C LEU A 98 11.71 5.51 -17.59
N GLN A 99 12.57 6.52 -17.49
CA GLN A 99 13.84 6.38 -16.76
C GLN A 99 13.60 6.20 -15.26
N PHE A 100 12.66 6.95 -14.69
CA PHE A 100 12.32 6.86 -13.26
C PHE A 100 11.75 5.47 -12.90
N LEU A 101 10.77 4.99 -13.66
CA LEU A 101 10.11 3.69 -13.42
C LEU A 101 11.05 2.49 -13.56
N LYS A 102 12.15 2.62 -14.32
CA LYS A 102 13.19 1.57 -14.42
C LYS A 102 14.04 1.46 -13.16
N VAL A 103 14.26 2.58 -12.47
CA VAL A 103 15.16 2.67 -11.31
C VAL A 103 14.39 2.54 -9.99
N HIS A 104 13.09 2.82 -9.99
CA HIS A 104 12.25 2.72 -8.81
C HIS A 104 11.57 1.33 -8.73
N PRO A 105 11.94 0.46 -7.77
CA PRO A 105 11.28 -0.83 -7.59
C PRO A 105 9.86 -0.64 -7.04
N ARG A 106 8.85 -1.20 -7.71
CA ARG A 106 7.41 -1.11 -7.37
C ARG A 106 6.99 -1.91 -6.12
N ASN A 107 7.92 -2.19 -5.21
CA ASN A 107 7.74 -3.26 -4.24
C ASN A 107 7.17 -2.76 -2.90
N ASP A 108 7.31 -1.48 -2.59
CA ASP A 108 6.93 -0.93 -1.30
C ASP A 108 5.62 -0.13 -1.43
N ARG A 109 4.61 -0.52 -0.64
CA ARG A 109 3.33 0.18 -0.58
C ARG A 109 3.25 1.00 0.70
N ILE A 110 2.97 2.29 0.58
CA ILE A 110 2.66 3.11 1.75
C ILE A 110 1.22 2.82 2.15
N HIS A 111 1.03 2.36 3.39
CA HIS A 111 -0.26 2.24 4.04
C HIS A 111 -0.46 3.46 4.92
N PHE A 112 -1.29 4.40 4.47
CA PHE A 112 -1.60 5.60 5.22
C PHE A 112 -2.72 5.34 6.24
N LEU A 113 -2.63 5.96 7.42
CA LEU A 113 -3.70 5.95 8.41
C LEU A 113 -4.91 6.79 7.98
N ASP A 114 -6.08 6.55 8.55
CA ASP A 114 -7.32 7.29 8.25
C ASP A 114 -7.19 8.81 8.47
N VAL A 115 -6.31 9.24 9.37
CA VAL A 115 -6.01 10.67 9.59
C VAL A 115 -5.44 11.33 8.32
N ALA A 116 -4.60 10.61 7.57
CA ALA A 116 -4.08 11.10 6.29
C ALA A 116 -5.18 11.15 5.22
N ARG A 117 -6.11 10.20 5.23
CA ARG A 117 -7.30 10.22 4.37
C ARG A 117 -8.15 11.46 4.64
N ALA A 118 -8.50 11.70 5.90
CA ALA A 118 -9.28 12.87 6.30
C ALA A 118 -8.61 14.19 5.87
N THR A 119 -7.28 14.24 5.95
CA THR A 119 -6.49 15.39 5.48
C THR A 119 -6.60 15.59 3.97
N LEU A 120 -6.45 14.52 3.18
CA LEU A 120 -6.61 14.57 1.72
C LEU A 120 -8.04 14.93 1.32
N ASP A 121 -9.05 14.37 1.99
CA ASP A 121 -10.47 14.65 1.73
C ASP A 121 -10.79 16.12 2.04
N SER A 122 -10.26 16.68 3.13
CA SER A 122 -10.41 18.10 3.47
C SER A 122 -9.85 19.02 2.39
N ILE A 123 -8.64 18.71 1.87
CA ILE A 123 -8.05 19.46 0.75
C ILE A 123 -8.92 19.32 -0.50
N ALA A 124 -9.39 18.11 -0.80
CA ALA A 124 -10.18 17.83 -1.99
C ALA A 124 -11.53 18.54 -2.00
N GLN A 125 -12.20 18.60 -0.85
CA GLN A 125 -13.44 19.34 -0.66
C GLN A 125 -13.22 20.85 -0.87
N ARG A 126 -12.19 21.41 -0.24
CA ARG A 126 -11.87 22.85 -0.33
C ARG A 126 -11.65 23.32 -1.77
N HIS A 127 -11.05 22.47 -2.60
CA HIS A 127 -10.73 22.79 -3.99
C HIS A 127 -11.71 22.24 -5.03
N GLY A 128 -12.78 21.57 -4.59
CA GLY A 128 -13.80 21.00 -5.45
C GLY A 128 -13.30 19.84 -6.33
N ILE A 129 -12.29 19.09 -5.88
CA ILE A 129 -11.71 17.96 -6.62
C ILE A 129 -12.13 16.59 -6.07
N ILE A 130 -12.98 16.53 -5.04
CA ILE A 130 -13.44 15.27 -4.43
C ILE A 130 -14.17 14.34 -5.42
N GLN A 131 -14.80 14.90 -6.46
CA GLN A 131 -15.48 14.14 -7.50
C GLN A 131 -14.57 13.76 -8.69
N ASP A 132 -13.33 14.25 -8.74
CA ASP A 132 -12.39 13.96 -9.82
C ASP A 132 -12.02 12.46 -9.86
N SER A 133 -11.96 11.90 -11.07
CA SER A 133 -11.70 10.47 -11.26
C SER A 133 -10.30 10.07 -10.80
N HIS A 134 -9.28 10.91 -11.02
CA HIS A 134 -7.91 10.62 -10.61
C HIS A 134 -7.78 10.73 -9.09
N TYR A 135 -8.44 11.71 -8.47
CA TYR A 135 -8.49 11.80 -7.01
C TYR A 135 -9.13 10.56 -6.39
N LYS A 136 -10.27 10.10 -6.92
CA LYS A 136 -10.93 8.86 -6.46
C LYS A 136 -10.02 7.64 -6.64
N ALA A 137 -9.35 7.53 -7.79
CA ALA A 137 -8.41 6.44 -8.06
C ALA A 137 -7.22 6.46 -7.08
N LEU A 138 -6.72 7.64 -6.73
CA LEU A 138 -5.67 7.81 -5.72
C LEU A 138 -6.14 7.33 -4.35
N ILE A 139 -7.28 7.81 -3.86
CA ILE A 139 -7.81 7.43 -2.54
C ILE A 139 -8.16 5.94 -2.50
N GLN A 140 -8.69 5.40 -3.59
CA GLN A 140 -8.92 3.97 -3.73
C GLN A 140 -7.60 3.21 -3.63
N SER A 141 -6.56 3.63 -4.35
CA SER A 141 -5.29 2.89 -4.36
C SER A 141 -4.51 2.99 -3.04
N LEU A 142 -4.55 4.15 -2.38
CA LEU A 142 -3.80 4.40 -1.13
C LEU A 142 -4.47 3.80 0.11
N PHE A 143 -5.80 3.78 0.16
CA PHE A 143 -6.55 3.40 1.35
C PHE A 143 -7.41 2.15 1.14
N HIS A 144 -7.77 1.82 -0.10
CA HIS A 144 -8.53 0.62 -0.44
C HIS A 144 -7.62 -0.38 -1.15
N GLY A 145 -6.81 -1.09 -0.37
CA GLY A 145 -6.30 -2.40 -0.81
C GLY A 145 -7.48 -3.37 -1.07
N PRO A 146 -7.25 -4.56 -1.64
CA PRO A 146 -8.30 -5.53 -1.98
C PRO A 146 -9.10 -6.08 -0.78
N SER A 147 -9.02 -5.47 0.41
CA SER A 147 -9.72 -5.92 1.62
C SER A 147 -10.18 -4.75 2.52
N GLN A 148 -10.86 -3.75 1.95
CA GLN A 148 -11.64 -2.79 2.73
C GLN A 148 -12.98 -2.50 2.06
N SER A 149 -13.95 -3.40 2.26
CA SER A 149 -15.36 -3.15 2.02
C SER A 149 -16.08 -2.93 3.35
N LEU A 150 -15.94 -1.73 3.92
CA LEU A 150 -16.82 -1.19 4.97
C LEU A 150 -16.83 0.33 4.75
N THR A 151 -17.64 0.88 3.85
CA THR A 151 -19.02 1.28 4.15
C THR A 151 -19.63 1.78 2.85
N SER A 152 -20.51 0.99 2.24
CA SER A 152 -21.44 1.54 1.25
C SER A 152 -22.81 0.97 1.53
N LEU A 153 -23.63 1.80 2.19
CA LEU A 153 -25.07 1.72 2.10
C LEU A 153 -25.43 1.85 0.61
N ARG A 154 -25.57 0.72 -0.09
CA ARG A 154 -26.31 0.67 -1.35
C ARG A 154 -27.10 -0.63 -1.42
N PRO A 155 -28.39 -0.57 -1.77
CA PRO A 155 -29.25 -1.74 -1.76
C PRO A 155 -28.90 -2.66 -2.92
N GLU A 156 -29.08 -3.94 -2.62
CA GLU A 156 -28.76 -5.13 -3.39
C GLU A 156 -29.22 -5.06 -4.85
N GLN A 157 -28.35 -5.55 -5.75
CA GLN A 157 -28.80 -6.25 -6.94
C GLN A 157 -28.11 -7.61 -6.99
N PRO A 158 -28.86 -8.71 -7.16
CA PRO A 158 -28.30 -10.05 -7.27
C PRO A 158 -27.85 -10.34 -8.70
N ASP A 159 -27.04 -11.39 -8.80
CA ASP A 159 -26.61 -12.11 -10.00
C ASP A 159 -25.40 -11.57 -10.76
N ARG A 160 -24.24 -12.19 -10.48
CA ARG A 160 -23.67 -13.20 -11.40
C ARG A 160 -22.49 -13.97 -10.77
N LEU A 161 -22.59 -15.29 -10.87
CA LEU A 161 -21.63 -16.33 -10.52
C LEU A 161 -20.16 -15.93 -10.76
N GLY A 162 -19.43 -15.75 -9.66
CA GLY A 162 -17.98 -15.78 -9.59
C GLY A 162 -17.62 -15.95 -8.13
N LEU A 163 -16.86 -17.00 -7.79
CA LEU A 163 -16.46 -17.35 -6.42
C LEU A 163 -15.89 -16.12 -5.68
N GLN A 164 -16.76 -15.39 -4.99
CA GLN A 164 -16.36 -14.46 -3.95
C GLN A 164 -15.75 -15.32 -2.86
N ARG A 165 -14.42 -15.29 -2.75
CA ARG A 165 -13.77 -15.66 -1.50
C ARG A 165 -14.26 -14.65 -0.48
N SER A 166 -15.28 -15.03 0.28
CA SER A 166 -15.70 -14.28 1.46
C SER A 166 -14.48 -14.20 2.35
N SER A 167 -13.91 -13.00 2.51
CA SER A 167 -12.91 -12.76 3.53
C SER A 167 -13.51 -13.23 4.87
N PRO A 168 -12.73 -13.90 5.73
CA PRO A 168 -13.20 -14.33 7.03
C PRO A 168 -13.79 -13.13 7.78
N ILE A 169 -14.97 -13.33 8.37
CA ILE A 169 -15.66 -12.25 9.10
C ILE A 169 -15.02 -12.24 10.48
N THR A 170 -14.14 -11.27 10.73
CA THR A 170 -13.42 -11.18 12.00
C THR A 170 -13.20 -9.75 12.48
N THR A 171 -13.54 -9.50 13.74
CA THR A 171 -13.14 -8.31 14.50
C THR A 171 -11.85 -8.56 15.29
N ALA A 172 -11.15 -9.69 15.08
CA ALA A 172 -9.91 -10.00 15.79
C ALA A 172 -8.74 -9.07 15.41
N GLU A 173 -8.89 -8.28 14.34
CA GLU A 173 -7.95 -7.19 13.99
C GLU A 173 -8.23 -5.88 14.74
N SER A 174 -9.41 -5.74 15.36
CA SER A 174 -9.76 -4.56 16.17
C SER A 174 -9.02 -4.56 17.51
N GLU A 175 -9.06 -3.46 18.27
CA GLU A 175 -8.43 -3.40 19.59
C GLU A 175 -9.10 -4.30 20.65
N ASP A 176 -10.35 -4.75 20.41
CA ASP A 176 -11.08 -5.61 21.35
C ASP A 176 -10.95 -7.11 20.99
N HIS A 177 -9.76 -7.66 21.23
CA HIS A 177 -9.46 -9.08 21.05
C HIS A 177 -8.69 -9.68 22.24
N TRP A 178 -8.67 -11.01 22.32
CA TRP A 178 -7.72 -11.77 23.12
C TRP A 178 -6.53 -12.14 22.23
N ALA A 179 -5.32 -11.81 22.66
CA ALA A 179 -4.09 -12.19 21.96
C ALA A 179 -3.35 -13.25 22.76
N TYR A 180 -2.86 -14.28 22.06
CA TYR A 180 -1.98 -15.29 22.63
C TYR A 180 -0.71 -15.36 21.77
N ASN A 181 0.42 -15.00 22.39
CA ASN A 181 1.72 -14.80 21.75
C ASN A 181 2.79 -15.58 22.54
N ALA A 182 2.72 -16.92 22.56
CA ALA A 182 3.76 -17.82 23.10
C ALA A 182 3.24 -19.25 23.08
N ALA A 183 2.95 -19.79 21.89
CA ALA A 183 2.38 -21.12 21.79
C ALA A 183 3.41 -22.20 22.15
N HIS A 184 2.93 -23.23 22.85
CA HIS A 184 3.74 -24.40 23.19
C HIS A 184 4.02 -25.24 21.94
N LEU A 185 5.27 -25.67 21.73
CA LEU A 185 5.67 -26.45 20.55
C LEU A 185 4.89 -27.75 20.41
N GLU A 186 4.64 -28.45 21.52
CA GLU A 186 3.80 -29.64 21.51
C GLU A 186 2.37 -29.35 21.01
N ALA A 187 1.77 -28.24 21.46
CA ALA A 187 0.45 -27.85 21.00
C ALA A 187 0.45 -27.49 19.50
N ILE A 188 1.51 -26.83 19.02
CA ILE A 188 1.69 -26.54 17.59
C ILE A 188 1.76 -27.85 16.80
N ARG A 189 2.58 -28.80 17.25
CA ARG A 189 2.75 -30.12 16.61
C ARG A 189 1.44 -30.89 16.55
N ILE A 190 0.65 -30.88 17.61
CA ILE A 190 -0.66 -31.55 17.67
C ILE A 190 -1.66 -30.91 16.68
N ASN A 191 -1.74 -29.57 16.64
CA ASN A 191 -2.78 -28.86 15.88
C ASN A 191 -2.43 -28.64 14.40
N PHE A 192 -1.16 -28.38 14.09
CA PHE A 192 -0.68 -28.08 12.73
C PHE A 192 0.10 -29.23 12.10
N GLY A 193 0.41 -30.27 12.88
CA GLY A 193 1.20 -31.42 12.43
C GLY A 193 2.71 -31.16 12.48
N ASN A 194 3.47 -32.24 12.32
CA ASN A 194 4.94 -32.23 12.33
C ASN A 194 5.49 -31.27 11.28
N TYR A 195 4.88 -31.24 10.10
CA TYR A 195 5.40 -30.51 8.96
C TYR A 195 5.51 -28.99 9.21
N ILE A 196 4.45 -28.38 9.76
CA ILE A 196 4.46 -26.95 10.11
C ILE A 196 5.35 -26.72 11.33
N CYS A 197 5.32 -27.62 12.32
CA CYS A 197 6.17 -27.51 13.50
C CYS A 197 7.67 -27.50 13.13
N ASP A 198 8.09 -28.38 12.24
CA ASP A 198 9.49 -28.49 11.81
C ASP A 198 9.91 -27.25 11.00
N ALA A 199 8.99 -26.68 10.20
CA ALA A 199 9.26 -25.41 9.51
C ALA A 199 9.39 -24.23 10.49
N ILE A 200 8.60 -24.20 11.55
CA ILE A 200 8.73 -23.22 12.65
C ILE A 200 10.09 -23.35 13.33
N GLU A 201 10.57 -24.57 13.58
CA GLU A 201 11.90 -24.80 14.19
C GLU A 201 13.06 -24.21 13.37
N THR A 202 12.87 -24.06 12.06
CA THR A 202 13.85 -23.40 11.17
C THR A 202 13.60 -21.90 10.97
N ALA A 203 12.53 -21.33 11.54
CA ALA A 203 12.20 -19.92 11.42
C ALA A 203 13.24 -19.05 12.13
N ARG A 204 13.53 -17.88 11.57
CA ARG A 204 14.54 -16.97 12.13
C ARG A 204 14.21 -16.54 13.56
N LEU A 205 12.92 -16.30 13.84
CA LEU A 205 12.47 -15.94 15.18
C LEU A 205 12.74 -17.06 16.18
N ARG A 206 12.38 -18.30 15.82
CA ARG A 206 12.63 -19.49 16.66
C ARG A 206 14.11 -19.74 16.91
N LEU A 207 14.95 -19.61 15.90
CA LEU A 207 16.41 -19.75 16.06
C LEU A 207 16.97 -18.71 17.05
N ASN A 208 16.45 -17.48 17.03
CA ASN A 208 16.84 -16.45 17.99
C ASN A 208 16.36 -16.76 19.43
N GLU A 209 15.15 -17.34 19.58
CA GLU A 209 14.64 -17.79 20.88
C GLU A 209 15.52 -18.91 21.45
N GLN A 210 15.86 -19.90 20.64
CA GLN A 210 16.73 -21.02 21.04
C GLN A 210 18.15 -20.56 21.39
N ALA A 211 18.69 -19.59 20.66
CA ALA A 211 20.01 -19.02 20.98
C ALA A 211 20.03 -18.36 22.37
N LYS A 212 18.90 -17.81 22.83
CA LYS A 212 18.77 -17.25 24.18
C LYS A 212 18.44 -18.31 25.24
N SER A 213 17.60 -19.29 24.88
CA SER A 213 17.15 -20.35 25.78
C SER A 213 16.92 -21.65 24.99
N PRO A 214 17.90 -22.56 24.96
CA PRO A 214 17.80 -23.80 24.17
C PRO A 214 16.69 -24.75 24.64
N THR A 215 16.26 -24.63 25.89
CA THR A 215 15.23 -25.49 26.50
C THR A 215 13.82 -24.91 26.39
N LEU A 216 13.65 -23.74 25.77
CA LEU A 216 12.37 -23.05 25.67
C LEU A 216 11.36 -23.85 24.83
N GLN A 217 10.27 -24.28 25.47
CA GLN A 217 9.20 -25.09 24.86
C GLN A 217 8.06 -24.24 24.27
N THR A 218 8.13 -22.93 24.41
CA THR A 218 7.17 -21.98 23.83
C THR A 218 7.83 -21.15 22.74
N THR A 219 7.05 -20.65 21.79
CA THR A 219 7.54 -19.80 20.71
C THR A 219 6.51 -18.74 20.32
N GLU A 220 6.99 -17.56 19.95
CA GLU A 220 6.19 -16.49 19.37
C GLU A 220 5.97 -16.66 17.85
N CYS A 221 6.54 -17.71 17.25
CA CYS A 221 6.32 -18.02 15.83
C CYS A 221 4.86 -18.38 15.53
N VAL A 222 4.06 -18.71 16.54
CA VAL A 222 2.61 -18.88 16.40
C VAL A 222 1.91 -17.88 17.31
N ARG A 223 1.10 -17.03 16.69
CA ARG A 223 0.30 -16.02 17.39
C ARG A 223 -1.15 -16.20 16.99
N THR A 224 -2.05 -16.01 17.94
CA THR A 224 -3.49 -16.13 17.69
C THR A 224 -4.23 -14.96 18.28
N ARG A 225 -5.20 -14.42 17.54
CA ARG A 225 -6.15 -13.42 18.03
C ARG A 225 -7.56 -13.95 17.92
N PHE A 226 -8.30 -13.82 19.02
CA PHE A 226 -9.70 -14.22 19.13
C PHE A 226 -10.56 -12.99 19.39
N PRO A 227 -11.69 -12.84 18.69
CA PRO A 227 -12.62 -11.76 19.00
C PRO A 227 -13.26 -12.00 20.38
N ARG A 228 -13.48 -10.93 21.17
CA ARG A 228 -13.95 -11.08 22.56
C ARG A 228 -15.44 -11.36 22.71
N GLN A 229 -16.27 -10.74 21.86
CA GLN A 229 -17.70 -10.57 22.13
C GLN A 229 -18.60 -11.31 21.13
N ASN A 230 -18.03 -12.08 20.21
CA ASN A 230 -18.78 -12.75 19.16
C ASN A 230 -18.13 -14.07 18.72
N PHE A 231 -18.91 -14.90 18.03
CA PHE A 231 -18.45 -16.17 17.44
C PHE A 231 -17.89 -15.96 16.03
N GLN A 232 -17.05 -14.94 15.87
CA GLN A 232 -16.38 -14.66 14.61
C GLN A 232 -15.08 -15.44 14.47
N ASP A 233 -14.51 -15.43 13.26
CA ASP A 233 -13.31 -16.18 12.94
C ASP A 233 -12.10 -15.66 13.75
N ALA A 234 -11.24 -16.58 14.19
CA ALA A 234 -9.96 -16.25 14.81
C ALA A 234 -8.88 -16.08 13.74
N ILE A 235 -7.86 -15.28 14.04
CA ILE A 235 -6.70 -15.10 13.15
C ILE A 235 -5.50 -15.78 13.76
N ILE A 236 -4.81 -16.58 12.97
CA ILE A 236 -3.59 -17.30 13.34
C ILE A 236 -2.46 -16.83 12.42
N TRP A 237 -1.38 -16.35 13.01
CA TRP A 237 -0.14 -16.03 12.31
C TRP A 237 0.89 -17.11 12.56
N LEU A 238 1.55 -17.54 11.48
CA LEU A 238 2.63 -18.53 11.50
C LEU A 238 3.88 -17.89 10.89
N ASP A 239 4.95 -17.79 11.67
CA ASP A 239 6.31 -17.50 11.19
C ASP A 239 7.02 -18.83 10.95
N ILE A 240 7.31 -19.13 9.68
CA ILE A 240 7.91 -20.39 9.25
C ILE A 240 9.21 -20.12 8.51
N GLY A 241 10.18 -21.01 8.70
CA GLY A 241 11.44 -20.97 7.96
C GLY A 241 11.26 -21.25 6.46
N PRO A 242 12.28 -20.94 5.64
CA PRO A 242 12.22 -21.07 4.20
C PRO A 242 12.05 -22.55 3.80
N THR A 243 10.82 -22.94 3.52
CA THR A 243 10.47 -24.29 3.07
C THR A 243 9.80 -24.20 1.71
N GLY A 244 10.58 -24.43 0.65
CA GLY A 244 10.09 -24.35 -0.74
C GLY A 244 8.85 -25.22 -1.00
N HIS A 245 8.72 -26.33 -0.27
CA HIS A 245 7.56 -27.20 -0.34
C HIS A 245 6.29 -26.63 0.35
N ILE A 246 6.41 -25.89 1.46
CA ILE A 246 5.25 -25.21 2.08
C ILE A 246 4.73 -24.16 1.12
N THR A 247 5.64 -23.36 0.59
CA THR A 247 5.36 -22.34 -0.41
C THR A 247 4.67 -22.92 -1.63
N SER A 248 5.15 -24.04 -2.17
CA SER A 248 4.53 -24.68 -3.35
C SER A 248 3.17 -25.29 -3.05
N THR A 249 2.95 -25.75 -1.83
CA THR A 249 1.67 -26.35 -1.41
C THR A 249 0.62 -25.28 -1.17
N LEU A 250 0.96 -24.21 -0.44
CA LEU A 250 0.03 -23.14 -0.09
C LEU A 250 -0.17 -22.13 -1.23
N PHE A 251 0.87 -21.90 -2.03
CA PHE A 251 0.89 -20.88 -3.09
C PHE A 251 1.40 -21.47 -4.41
N PRO A 252 0.71 -22.47 -4.99
CA PRO A 252 1.19 -23.18 -6.17
C PRO A 252 1.42 -22.26 -7.38
N GLN A 253 0.59 -21.22 -7.57
CA GLN A 253 0.78 -20.24 -8.64
C GLN A 253 1.96 -19.30 -8.41
N ALA A 254 2.21 -18.91 -7.14
CA ALA A 254 3.36 -18.09 -6.77
C ALA A 254 4.67 -18.83 -7.05
N THR A 255 4.71 -20.14 -6.79
CA THR A 255 5.89 -20.97 -7.10
C THR A 255 6.13 -21.11 -8.60
N LEU A 256 5.06 -21.15 -9.41
CA LEU A 256 5.18 -21.16 -10.87
C LEU A 256 5.83 -19.87 -11.41
N ASP A 257 5.47 -18.72 -10.84
CA ASP A 257 6.04 -17.42 -11.19
C ASP A 257 7.52 -17.26 -10.77
N LEU A 258 7.90 -17.90 -9.66
CA LEU A 258 9.29 -17.98 -9.18
C LEU A 258 10.16 -18.87 -10.09
N LEU A 259 9.65 -20.04 -10.50
CA LEU A 259 10.37 -20.98 -11.35
C LEU A 259 10.53 -20.51 -12.80
N THR A 260 9.60 -19.69 -13.30
CA THR A 260 9.67 -19.10 -14.64
C THR A 260 10.50 -17.81 -14.71
N GLY A 261 11.17 -17.43 -13.61
CA GLY A 261 12.03 -16.25 -13.53
C GLY A 261 11.28 -14.92 -13.66
N LYS A 262 9.95 -14.92 -13.45
CA LYS A 262 9.10 -13.75 -13.71
C LYS A 262 8.78 -12.87 -12.51
N ARG A 263 9.11 -13.26 -11.27
CA ARG A 263 8.99 -12.40 -10.08
C ARG A 263 9.65 -13.05 -8.86
N SER A 264 10.34 -12.25 -8.04
CA SER A 264 10.57 -12.61 -6.63
C SER A 264 9.32 -12.29 -5.82
N ILE A 265 8.87 -13.24 -5.01
CA ILE A 265 7.67 -13.11 -4.17
C ILE A 265 8.13 -12.94 -2.73
N ASN A 266 7.74 -11.80 -2.13
CA ASN A 266 7.81 -11.62 -0.68
C ASN A 266 6.54 -12.21 -0.06
N PHE A 267 6.69 -13.21 0.80
CA PHE A 267 5.63 -13.84 1.59
C PHE A 267 5.14 -12.93 2.73
N ALA A 268 4.97 -11.64 2.47
CA ALA A 268 4.74 -10.66 3.54
C ALA A 268 3.28 -10.57 4.00
N ASN A 269 2.29 -11.02 3.22
CA ASN A 269 0.89 -11.04 3.66
C ASN A 269 0.08 -11.99 2.76
N VAL A 270 -0.18 -13.20 3.24
CA VAL A 270 -1.28 -14.01 2.71
C VAL A 270 -2.07 -14.54 3.90
N SER A 271 -3.25 -13.96 4.12
CA SER A 271 -4.25 -14.51 5.02
C SER A 271 -4.91 -15.71 4.35
N ILE A 272 -4.99 -16.84 5.06
CA ILE A 272 -5.79 -18.01 4.69
C ILE A 272 -7.25 -17.72 5.03
#